data_AF-A0A1G6XPI1-F1
#
_entry.id   AF-A0A1G6XPI1-F1
#
_cell.length_a   1.000
_cell.length_b   1.000
_cell.length_c   1.000
_cell.angle_alpha   90.00
_cell.angle_beta   90.00
_cell.angle_gamma   90.00
#
_symmetry.space_group_name_H-M   'P 1'
#
loop_
_entity.id
_entity.type
_entity.pdbx_description
1 polymer ?
#
loop_
_entity_poly.entity_id
_entity_poly.type
_entity_poly.pdbx_seq_one_letter_code
_entity_poly.pdbx_strand_id
1 'polypeptide(L)' 'MRRELAIVVAACLTGLMMLLIAGHGPWAGSVIWRVSPGHGLNNGDLPVLGLWVVGMGAVVLLARRD' A
#
# COMPACT_ATOMS: atom_id res chain seq x y z
N MET A 1 -15.43 16.83 -7.11
CA MET A 1 -14.94 15.85 -8.11
C MET A 1 -13.48 15.43 -7.89
N ARG A 2 -12.48 16.32 -7.95
CA ARG A 2 -11.05 15.96 -7.77
C ARG A 2 -10.72 15.42 -6.38
N ARG A 3 -11.19 16.08 -5.32
CA ARG A 3 -11.10 15.57 -3.94
C ARG A 3 -11.77 14.20 -3.72
N GLU A 4 -12.93 13.93 -4.32
CA GLU A 4 -13.61 12.62 -4.20
C GLU A 4 -12.80 11.52 -4.90
N LEU A 5 -12.29 11.81 -6.11
CA LEU A 5 -11.38 10.91 -6.83
C LEU A 5 -10.10 10.64 -6.03
N ALA A 6 -9.54 11.67 -5.39
CA ALA A 6 -8.36 11.54 -4.54
C ALA A 6 -8.61 10.57 -3.36
N ILE A 7 -9.79 10.65 -2.73
CA ILE A 7 -10.19 9.72 -1.66
C ILE A 7 -10.32 8.28 -2.19
N VAL A 8 -10.97 8.09 -3.34
CA VAL A 8 -11.13 6.77 -3.96
C VAL A 8 -9.76 6.16 -4.28
N VAL A 9 -8.85 6.95 -4.87
CA VAL A 9 -7.48 6.50 -5.19
C VAL A 9 -6.71 6.12 -3.93
N ALA A 10 -6.80 6.92 -2.85
CA ALA A 10 -6.18 6.58 -1.57
C ALA A 10 -6.70 5.25 -1.00
N ALA A 11 -8.01 5.04 -1.06
CA ALA A 11 -8.64 3.81 -0.58
C ALA A 11 -8.16 2.59 -1.40
N CYS A 12 -8.12 2.70 -2.72
CA CYS A 12 -7.62 1.63 -3.59
C CYS A 12 -6.14 1.31 -3.32
N LEU A 13 -5.27 2.33 -3.24
CA LEU A 13 -3.84 2.13 -2.97
C LEU A 13 -3.62 1.43 -1.62
N THR A 14 -4.37 1.86 -0.59
CA THR A 14 -4.28 1.27 0.76
C THR A 14 -4.79 -0.16 0.77
N GLY A 15 -5.90 -0.45 0.11
CA GLY A 15 -6.45 -1.81 -0.02
C GLY A 15 -5.49 -2.77 -0.73
N LEU A 16 -4.90 -2.33 -1.85
CA LEU A 16 -3.92 -3.14 -2.60
C LEU A 16 -2.66 -3.43 -1.78
N MET A 17 -2.16 -2.44 -1.03
CA MET A 17 -1.02 -2.61 -0.14
C MET A 17 -1.33 -3.64 0.98
N MET A 18 -2.52 -3.57 1.58
CA MET A 18 -2.93 -4.52 2.63
C MET A 18 -3.12 -5.94 2.11
N LEU A 19 -3.66 -6.11 0.89
CA LEU A 19 -3.77 -7.43 0.26
C LEU A 19 -2.41 -8.08 0.01
N LEU A 20 -1.37 -7.27 -0.23
CA LEU A 20 -0.01 -7.78 -0.38
C LEU A 20 0.56 -8.27 0.95
N ILE A 21 0.38 -7.50 2.03
CA ILE A 21 0.81 -7.90 3.39
C ILE A 21 0.05 -9.16 3.86
N ALA A 22 -1.23 -9.26 3.52
CA ALA A 22 -2.07 -10.39 3.90
C ALA A 22 -1.79 -11.66 3.07
N GLY A 23 -1.13 -11.54 1.90
CA GLY A 23 -0.92 -12.64 0.97
C GLY A 23 0.51 -13.20 0.98
N HIS A 24 0.65 -14.48 0.63
CA HIS A 24 1.94 -15.12 0.35
C HIS A 24 2.09 -15.30 -1.16
N GLY A 25 2.72 -14.33 -1.81
CA GLY A 25 3.10 -14.44 -3.22
C GLY A 25 4.40 -15.22 -3.40
N PRO A 26 4.64 -15.83 -4.56
CA PRO A 26 5.93 -16.48 -4.89
C PRO A 26 7.13 -15.51 -4.81
N TRP A 27 6.87 -14.20 -4.85
CA TRP A 27 7.87 -13.14 -4.72
C TRP A 27 7.87 -12.42 -3.37
N ALA A 28 7.11 -12.91 -2.38
CA ALA A 28 7.05 -12.28 -1.06
C ALA A 28 8.42 -12.29 -0.36
N GLY A 29 9.24 -13.30 -0.61
CA GLY A 29 10.53 -13.47 0.07
C GLY A 29 10.36 -13.83 1.55
N SER A 30 11.41 -13.61 2.34
CA SER A 30 11.39 -13.90 3.78
C SER A 30 10.56 -12.89 4.57
N VAL A 31 9.86 -13.37 5.60
CA VAL A 31 9.20 -12.53 6.60
C VAL A 31 10.25 -11.70 7.34
N ILE A 32 10.09 -10.38 7.33
CA ILE A 32 10.91 -9.42 8.09
C ILE A 32 10.25 -8.98 9.39
N TRP A 33 8.91 -8.99 9.45
CA TRP A 33 8.18 -8.68 10.68
C TRP A 33 6.87 -9.47 10.75
N ARG A 34 6.70 -10.28 11.79
CA ARG A 34 5.45 -11.02 12.01
C ARG A 34 4.40 -10.12 12.66
N VAL A 35 3.20 -10.14 12.09
CA VAL A 35 2.01 -9.45 12.63
C VAL A 35 1.10 -10.44 13.35
N SER A 36 0.98 -11.67 12.83
CA SER A 36 0.21 -12.76 13.46
C SER A 36 0.78 -14.14 13.06
N PRO A 37 0.30 -15.25 13.66
CA PRO A 37 0.67 -16.59 13.20
C PRO A 37 0.31 -16.77 11.72
N GLY A 38 1.32 -16.97 10.88
CA GLY A 38 1.15 -17.12 9.43
C GLY A 38 1.00 -15.81 8.65
N HIS A 39 1.08 -14.63 9.26
CA HIS A 39 1.06 -13.36 8.52
C HIS A 39 2.12 -12.38 9.01
N GLY A 40 2.67 -11.62 8.08
CA GLY A 40 3.72 -10.67 8.38
C GLY A 40 4.11 -9.88 7.15
N LEU A 41 4.89 -8.85 7.41
CA LEU A 41 5.58 -8.09 6.39
C LEU A 41 6.75 -8.92 5.87
N ASN A 42 6.87 -9.02 4.55
CA ASN A 42 7.91 -9.72 3.84
C ASN A 42 8.80 -8.74 3.07
N ASN A 43 9.99 -9.19 2.67
CA ASN A 43 10.92 -8.38 1.86
C ASN A 43 10.28 -7.87 0.55
N GLY A 44 9.46 -8.69 -0.10
CA GLY A 44 8.73 -8.35 -1.31
C GLY A 44 7.67 -7.26 -1.13
N ASP A 45 7.28 -6.96 0.11
CA ASP A 45 6.30 -5.91 0.42
C ASP A 45 6.95 -4.52 0.49
N LEU A 46 8.29 -4.43 0.65
CA LEU A 46 9.00 -3.16 0.78
C LEU A 46 8.86 -2.25 -0.46
N PRO A 47 9.00 -2.75 -1.71
CA PRO A 47 8.75 -1.92 -2.90
C PRO A 47 7.29 -1.45 -2.98
N VAL A 48 6.33 -2.27 -2.56
CA VAL A 48 4.91 -1.93 -2.59
C VAL A 48 4.57 -0.88 -1.53
N LEU A 49 5.13 -0.99 -0.33
CA LEU A 49 5.10 0.05 0.69
C LEU A 49 5.63 1.38 0.16
N GLY A 50 6.79 1.36 -0.52
CA GLY A 50 7.38 2.55 -1.13
C GLY A 50 6.46 3.21 -2.16
N LEU A 51 5.92 2.41 -3.08
CA LEU A 51 4.97 2.90 -4.10
C LEU A 51 3.67 3.42 -3.48
N TRP A 52 3.19 2.80 -2.39
CA TRP A 52 2.04 3.28 -1.65
C TRP A 52 2.32 4.66 -1.05
N VAL A 53 3.46 4.87 -0.38
CA VAL A 53 3.84 6.19 0.16
C VAL A 53 3.89 7.25 -0.94
N VAL A 54 4.51 6.93 -2.08
CA VAL A 54 4.58 7.85 -3.24
C VAL A 54 3.19 8.17 -3.78
N GLY A 55 2.34 7.16 -3.95
CA GLY A 55 0.96 7.32 -4.42
C GLY A 55 0.11 8.18 -3.46
N MET A 56 0.25 7.98 -2.15
CA MET A 56 -0.41 8.81 -1.14
C MET A 56 0.09 10.26 -1.19
N GLY A 57 1.39 10.48 -1.41
CA GLY A 57 1.94 11.81 -1.65
C GLY A 57 1.31 12.50 -2.87
N ALA A 58 1.16 11.78 -3.98
CA ALA A 58 0.49 12.28 -5.18
C ALA A 58 -0.99 12.60 -4.93
N VAL A 59 -1.71 11.77 -4.18
CA VAL A 59 -3.10 12.04 -3.75
C VAL A 59 -3.19 13.33 -2.95
N VAL A 60 -2.29 13.54 -1.99
CA VAL A 60 -2.26 14.76 -1.17
C VAL A 60 -1.99 15.98 -2.03
N LEU A 61 -1.04 15.91 -2.96
CA LEU A 61 -0.75 17.01 -3.88
C LEU A 61 -1.94 17.32 -4.80
N LEU A 62 -2.63 16.29 -5.30
CA LEU A 62 -3.82 16.44 -6.12
C LEU A 62 -4.95 17.12 -5.35
N ALA A 63 -5.19 16.71 -4.10
CA ALA A 63 -6.23 17.28 -3.24
C ALA A 63 -5.93 18.71 -2.76
N ARG A 64 -4.66 19.12 -2.73
CA ARG A 64 -4.23 20.49 -2.37
C ARG A 64 -4.25 21.49 -3.54
N ARG A 65 -4.46 21.01 -4.77
CA ARG A 65 -4.55 21.84 -5.98
C ARG A 65 -6.00 22.17 -6.37
N ASP A 66 -6.94 21.87 -5.48
CA ASP A 66 -8.33 22.33 -5.50
C ASP A 66 -8.48 23.58 -4.64
#